data_AF-A0A7X1YC41-F1
#
_entry.id   AF-A0A7X1YC41-F1
#
_cell.length_a   1.000
_cell.length_b   1.000
_cell.length_c   1.000
_cell.angle_alpha   90.00
_cell.angle_beta   90.00
_cell.angle_gamma   90.00
#
_symmetry.space_group_name_H-M   'P 1'
#
loop_
_entity.id
_entity.type
_entity.pdbx_description
1 polymer ?
#
loop_
_entity_poly.entity_id
_entity_poly.type
_entity_poly.pdbx_seq_one_letter_code
_entity_poly.pdbx_strand_id
1 'polypeptide(L)'
;MPDSLPLLHSLIDPPTPPAEGRHDFKQTMAALKLHSVFDIIRLSRTEFIEQVAQHCDDDAGLAYDNACGYATQLEFLHREQASLSAGELRHKRSPDSETDAGPTYAALFKENWSAFCEASSIAALDSPAAYLRALHLFAEQVEKSGKGTRKRNTLAIRRPTLKDMVIDNSSVSRQLPMLNIVNETLNEHLQTHLTQNSDVYKSKSVNEVLAITRYPFDLPFDLAHQQCLLGLTDNKPRLGELNYRLSLSLPLGQLPSNAYGKVHHEAYEAQRLLSELSPEQQTLLTEPFWTASKSAFDAHYGSGETELNKLAHFLQQTGLASTQADELLARGKYLPYLSKSTPSAPINTDLTHFYGVCYVNGTGSNSSTRLDLKANENGQIVLMNSTVERFDRLQRMIRLQRWIKLPYAQLDNLMLSARLCEENPGVTFAINDNTLRVLGVYRYLNRRYGLQAEEFSALLYQLPVHAVGN
;
A
#
# COMPACT_ATOMS: atom_id res chain seq x y z
N MET A 1 -59.53 37.14 -20.06
CA MET A 1 -59.84 38.39 -19.33
C MET A 1 -58.87 38.44 -18.16
N PRO A 2 -57.91 39.38 -18.14
CA PRO A 2 -56.84 39.38 -17.15
C PRO A 2 -57.30 40.16 -15.92
N ASP A 3 -57.41 39.47 -14.78
CA ASP A 3 -57.53 40.13 -13.48
C ASP A 3 -56.15 40.64 -13.07
N SER A 4 -55.81 41.82 -13.58
CA SER A 4 -54.63 42.58 -13.19
C SER A 4 -54.82 43.08 -11.76
N LEU A 5 -54.23 42.41 -10.77
CA LEU A 5 -54.13 42.88 -9.39
C LEU A 5 -53.17 44.11 -9.35
N PRO A 6 -53.69 45.35 -9.30
CA PRO A 6 -52.88 46.56 -9.50
C PRO A 6 -51.95 46.83 -8.32
N LEU A 7 -52.29 46.30 -7.14
CA LEU A 7 -51.52 46.44 -5.90
C LEU A 7 -50.19 45.66 -5.93
N LEU A 8 -50.11 44.57 -6.69
CA LEU A 8 -48.87 43.80 -6.83
C LEU A 8 -47.85 44.53 -7.72
N HIS A 9 -48.30 45.28 -8.72
CA HIS A 9 -47.41 46.09 -9.56
C HIS A 9 -46.88 47.35 -8.85
N SER A 10 -47.55 47.84 -7.79
CA SER A 10 -47.07 48.98 -6.99
C SER A 10 -46.15 48.59 -5.83
N LEU A 11 -46.03 47.30 -5.51
CA LEU A 11 -45.14 46.76 -4.46
C LEU A 11 -43.80 46.25 -5.01
N ILE A 12 -43.63 46.29 -6.33
CA ILE A 12 -42.37 45.95 -7.00
C ILE A 12 -41.73 47.30 -7.34
N ASP A 13 -40.70 47.68 -6.59
CA ASP A 13 -39.85 48.80 -7.00
C ASP A 13 -39.37 48.55 -8.43
N PRO A 14 -39.42 49.55 -9.33
CA PRO A 14 -38.93 49.36 -10.70
C PRO A 14 -37.46 48.92 -10.63
N PRO A 15 -37.05 47.88 -11.38
CA PRO A 15 -35.69 47.37 -11.31
C PRO A 15 -34.74 48.51 -11.63
N THR A 16 -33.92 48.90 -10.64
CA THR A 16 -32.86 49.88 -10.85
C THR A 16 -31.98 49.34 -11.98
N PRO A 17 -31.74 50.10 -13.05
CA PRO A 17 -30.87 49.63 -14.12
C PRO A 17 -29.50 49.28 -13.53
N PRO A 18 -28.91 48.12 -13.88
CA PRO A 18 -27.65 47.69 -13.31
C PRO A 18 -26.56 48.73 -13.59
N ALA A 19 -25.64 48.90 -12.62
CA ALA A 19 -24.50 49.80 -12.77
C ALA A 19 -23.66 49.45 -14.02
N GLU A 20 -22.99 50.44 -14.63
CA GLU A 20 -22.18 50.25 -15.85
C GLU A 20 -21.21 49.05 -15.70
N GLY A 21 -21.43 48.00 -16.50
CA GLY A 21 -20.61 46.78 -16.52
C GLY A 21 -21.18 45.57 -15.78
N ARG A 22 -22.36 45.66 -15.15
CA ARG A 22 -23.04 44.55 -14.47
C ARG A 22 -24.30 44.09 -15.21
N HIS A 23 -24.65 42.82 -15.05
CA HIS A 23 -25.78 42.19 -15.72
C HIS A 23 -27.04 42.20 -14.84
N ASP A 24 -28.20 42.25 -15.50
CA ASP A 24 -29.51 42.05 -14.88
C ASP A 24 -29.62 40.61 -14.33
N PHE A 25 -30.26 40.41 -13.15
CA PHE A 25 -30.29 39.13 -12.43
C PHE A 25 -30.59 37.92 -13.31
N LYS A 26 -31.54 38.06 -14.25
CA LYS A 26 -31.94 37.01 -15.19
C LYS A 26 -30.82 36.63 -16.17
N GLN A 27 -30.06 37.61 -16.65
CA GLN A 27 -28.90 37.39 -17.50
C GLN A 27 -27.75 36.77 -16.70
N THR A 28 -27.59 37.16 -15.43
CA THR A 28 -26.63 36.58 -14.49
C THR A 28 -26.88 35.10 -14.23
N MET A 29 -28.13 34.71 -13.98
CA MET A 29 -28.52 33.31 -13.78
C MET A 29 -28.27 32.47 -15.05
N ALA A 30 -28.54 33.04 -16.24
CA ALA A 30 -28.23 32.39 -17.51
C ALA A 30 -26.72 32.24 -17.75
N ALA A 31 -25.91 33.25 -17.38
CA ALA A 31 -24.45 33.20 -17.45
C ALA A 31 -23.86 32.15 -16.51
N LEU A 32 -24.42 32.01 -15.31
CA LEU A 32 -24.04 31.00 -14.31
C LEU A 32 -24.63 29.60 -14.58
N LYS A 33 -25.43 29.43 -15.64
CA LYS A 33 -26.14 28.18 -16.01
C LYS A 33 -27.06 27.64 -14.90
N LEU A 34 -27.63 28.53 -14.09
CA LEU A 34 -28.61 28.18 -13.07
C LEU A 34 -30.01 28.31 -13.67
N HIS A 35 -30.67 27.18 -13.92
CA HIS A 35 -31.96 27.14 -14.62
C HIS A 35 -33.15 26.85 -13.70
N SER A 36 -32.88 26.32 -12.50
CA SER A 36 -33.89 25.98 -11.51
C SER A 36 -33.55 26.52 -10.12
N VAL A 37 -34.59 26.71 -9.32
CA VAL A 37 -34.49 26.96 -7.88
C VAL A 37 -33.65 25.87 -7.17
N PHE A 38 -33.75 24.62 -7.64
CA PHE A 38 -32.94 23.52 -7.10
C PHE A 38 -31.45 23.64 -7.42
N ASP A 39 -31.09 24.31 -8.52
CA ASP A 39 -29.68 24.55 -8.86
C ASP A 39 -29.07 25.60 -7.93
N ILE A 40 -29.86 26.58 -7.47
CA ILE A 40 -29.45 27.58 -6.48
C ILE A 40 -29.18 26.93 -5.13
N ILE A 41 -30.08 26.05 -4.64
CA ILE A 41 -29.96 25.41 -3.32
C ILE A 41 -28.84 24.38 -3.26
N ARG A 42 -28.43 23.83 -4.40
CA ARG A 42 -27.25 22.94 -4.48
C ARG A 42 -25.95 23.67 -4.13
N LEU A 43 -25.92 24.99 -4.25
CA LEU A 43 -24.79 25.82 -3.81
C LEU A 43 -24.96 26.22 -2.34
N SER A 44 -23.83 26.43 -1.66
CA SER A 44 -23.89 27.05 -0.32
C SER A 44 -24.31 28.52 -0.45
N ARG A 45 -25.04 29.05 0.56
CA ARG A 45 -25.47 30.47 0.58
C ARG A 45 -24.31 31.43 0.31
N THR A 46 -23.15 31.17 0.90
CA THR A 46 -21.94 31.97 0.69
C THR A 46 -21.40 31.89 -0.73
N GLU A 47 -21.39 30.70 -1.32
CA GLU A 47 -20.89 30.49 -2.68
C GLU A 47 -21.80 31.14 -3.73
N PHE A 48 -23.12 31.04 -3.54
CA PHE A 48 -24.09 31.72 -4.40
C PHE A 48 -23.93 33.24 -4.32
N ILE A 49 -23.80 33.81 -3.12
CA ILE A 49 -23.56 35.24 -2.93
C ILE A 49 -22.24 35.67 -3.59
N GLU A 50 -21.15 34.92 -3.39
CA GLU A 50 -19.84 35.20 -4.01
C GLU A 50 -19.89 35.15 -5.54
N GLN A 51 -20.63 34.21 -6.14
CA GLN A 51 -20.76 34.07 -7.60
C GLN A 51 -21.65 35.15 -8.22
N VAL A 52 -22.77 35.50 -7.56
CA VAL A 52 -23.68 36.53 -8.04
C VAL A 52 -23.06 37.92 -7.90
N ALA A 53 -22.35 38.18 -6.80
CA ALA A 53 -21.67 39.47 -6.57
C ALA A 53 -20.60 39.83 -7.61
N GLN A 54 -20.09 38.85 -8.37
CA GLN A 54 -19.14 39.09 -9.47
C GLN A 54 -19.79 39.70 -10.71
N HIS A 55 -21.10 39.53 -10.86
CA HIS A 55 -21.80 39.83 -12.12
C HIS A 55 -23.04 40.72 -11.92
N CYS A 56 -23.59 40.80 -10.72
CA CYS A 56 -24.84 41.50 -10.39
C CYS A 56 -24.76 42.17 -9.01
N ASP A 57 -25.50 43.27 -8.83
CA ASP A 57 -25.59 44.04 -7.58
C ASP A 57 -26.80 43.70 -6.73
N ASP A 58 -27.71 42.88 -7.25
CA ASP A 58 -28.92 42.50 -6.55
C ASP A 58 -28.61 41.66 -5.30
N ASP A 59 -29.49 41.73 -4.29
CA ASP A 59 -29.32 40.99 -3.04
C ASP A 59 -29.46 39.48 -3.25
N ALA A 60 -28.31 38.86 -3.53
CA ALA A 60 -28.18 37.41 -3.69
C ALA A 60 -28.57 36.64 -2.41
N GLY A 61 -28.50 37.26 -1.23
CA GLY A 61 -28.93 36.64 0.02
C GLY A 61 -30.45 36.41 0.02
N LEU A 62 -31.22 37.44 -0.29
CA LEU A 62 -32.68 37.35 -0.40
C LEU A 62 -33.12 36.39 -1.52
N ALA A 63 -32.42 36.39 -2.65
CA ALA A 63 -32.71 35.46 -3.74
C ALA A 63 -32.51 33.99 -3.33
N TYR A 64 -31.48 33.70 -2.53
CA TYR A 64 -31.24 32.35 -1.98
C TYR A 64 -32.33 31.94 -1.00
N ASP A 65 -32.72 32.84 -0.09
CA ASP A 65 -33.73 32.55 0.94
C ASP A 65 -35.12 32.31 0.28
N ASN A 66 -35.45 33.08 -0.76
CA ASN A 66 -36.63 32.85 -1.60
C ASN A 66 -36.55 31.52 -2.36
N ALA A 67 -35.38 31.16 -2.88
CA ALA A 67 -35.18 29.89 -3.55
C ALA A 67 -35.45 28.71 -2.59
N CYS A 68 -34.93 28.75 -1.36
CA CYS A 68 -35.25 27.77 -0.33
C CYS A 68 -36.77 27.66 -0.09
N GLY A 69 -37.47 28.79 0.03
CA GLY A 69 -38.92 28.81 0.16
C GLY A 69 -39.63 28.12 -1.02
N TYR A 70 -39.30 28.48 -2.25
CA TYR A 70 -39.93 27.89 -3.43
C TYR A 70 -39.62 26.40 -3.61
N ALA A 71 -38.41 25.94 -3.28
CA ALA A 71 -38.10 24.51 -3.34
C ALA A 71 -38.90 23.70 -2.34
N THR A 72 -39.10 24.20 -1.12
CA THR A 72 -39.94 23.50 -0.13
C THR A 72 -41.39 23.39 -0.61
N GLN A 73 -41.92 24.44 -1.25
CA GLN A 73 -43.26 24.41 -1.86
C GLN A 73 -43.34 23.41 -3.01
N LEU A 74 -42.33 23.36 -3.88
CA LEU A 74 -42.26 22.41 -5.00
C LEU A 74 -42.12 20.96 -4.52
N GLU A 75 -41.32 20.71 -3.48
CA GLU A 75 -41.23 19.38 -2.86
C GLU A 75 -42.56 18.95 -2.27
N PHE A 76 -43.26 19.86 -1.57
CA PHE A 76 -44.58 19.59 -1.04
C PHE A 76 -45.58 19.22 -2.14
N LEU A 77 -45.66 20.03 -3.20
CA LEU A 77 -46.53 19.77 -4.35
C LEU A 77 -46.19 18.46 -5.07
N HIS A 78 -44.90 18.15 -5.21
CA HIS A 78 -44.46 16.89 -5.82
C HIS A 78 -44.87 15.69 -4.96
N ARG A 79 -44.72 15.75 -3.63
CA ARG A 79 -45.20 14.70 -2.71
C ARG A 79 -46.71 14.52 -2.81
N GLU A 80 -47.46 15.62 -2.90
CA GLU A 80 -48.91 15.59 -3.09
C GLU A 80 -49.28 14.90 -4.41
N GLN A 81 -48.63 15.26 -5.53
CA GLN A 81 -48.87 14.63 -6.83
C GLN A 81 -48.48 13.15 -6.87
N ALA A 82 -47.34 12.78 -6.27
CA ALA A 82 -46.90 11.40 -6.18
C ALA A 82 -47.83 10.53 -5.33
N SER A 83 -48.57 11.13 -4.38
CA SER A 83 -49.60 10.48 -3.58
C SER A 83 -50.91 10.26 -4.37
N LEU A 84 -51.11 11.01 -5.45
CA LEU A 84 -52.34 10.98 -6.27
C LEU A 84 -52.24 10.03 -7.48
N SER A 85 -51.04 9.54 -7.83
CA SER A 85 -50.83 8.74 -9.05
C SER A 85 -50.66 7.24 -8.78
N ALA A 86 -51.76 6.50 -8.89
CA ALA A 86 -51.78 5.10 -9.35
C ALA A 86 -53.18 4.60 -9.80
N GLY A 87 -54.29 5.31 -9.51
CA GLY A 87 -55.61 4.80 -9.91
C GLY A 87 -56.77 5.79 -9.99
N GLU A 88 -56.63 7.01 -9.47
CA GLU A 88 -57.75 7.96 -9.44
C GLU A 88 -57.73 8.89 -10.68
N LEU A 89 -57.93 8.31 -11.87
CA LEU A 89 -58.55 9.06 -12.96
C LEU A 89 -59.96 9.44 -12.48
N ARG A 90 -60.07 10.66 -11.94
CA ARG A 90 -61.30 11.37 -11.52
C ARG A 90 -62.59 10.76 -12.10
N HIS A 91 -63.25 9.88 -11.36
CA HIS A 91 -64.69 9.69 -11.49
C HIS A 91 -65.37 10.93 -10.90
N LYS A 92 -65.55 11.95 -11.74
CA LYS A 92 -66.43 13.08 -11.41
C LYS A 92 -67.86 12.56 -11.34
N ARG A 93 -68.42 12.58 -10.12
CA ARG A 93 -69.83 12.42 -9.73
C ARG A 93 -70.37 10.98 -9.72
N SER A 94 -70.44 10.41 -8.52
CA SER A 94 -71.54 9.53 -8.10
C SER A 94 -72.12 10.08 -6.80
N PRO A 95 -73.45 10.15 -6.60
CA PRO A 95 -74.09 10.85 -5.49
C PRO A 95 -74.42 9.91 -4.32
N ASP A 96 -73.56 8.92 -4.04
CA ASP A 96 -73.63 8.17 -2.79
C ASP A 96 -72.46 8.61 -1.92
N SER A 97 -72.79 9.49 -0.99
CA SER A 97 -71.90 9.94 0.07
C SER A 97 -71.42 8.74 0.88
N GLU A 98 -70.18 8.31 0.64
CA GLU A 98 -69.41 7.75 1.74
C GLU A 98 -69.44 8.78 2.87
N THR A 99 -69.94 8.34 4.02
CA THR A 99 -69.99 9.10 5.25
C THR A 99 -68.70 9.86 5.41
N ASP A 100 -68.83 11.17 5.63
CA ASP A 100 -67.78 12.13 5.95
C ASP A 100 -66.90 11.53 7.06
N ALA A 101 -65.91 10.73 6.66
CA ALA A 101 -64.96 10.12 7.56
C ALA A 101 -64.13 11.30 8.03
N GLY A 102 -64.51 11.85 9.19
CA GLY A 102 -63.82 12.99 9.82
C GLY A 102 -62.31 12.79 9.79
N PRO A 103 -61.51 13.86 9.87
CA PRO A 103 -60.12 13.93 9.41
C PRO A 103 -59.29 12.73 9.88
N THR A 104 -59.34 11.65 9.10
CA THR A 104 -58.67 10.40 9.39
C THR A 104 -57.38 10.44 8.63
N TYR A 105 -56.30 9.97 9.25
CA TYR A 105 -54.95 10.02 8.67
C TYR A 105 -54.90 9.52 7.22
N ALA A 106 -55.60 8.41 6.90
CA ALA A 106 -55.67 7.86 5.54
C ALA A 106 -56.43 8.73 4.51
N ALA A 107 -57.34 9.62 4.96
CA ALA A 107 -58.08 10.54 4.10
C ALA A 107 -57.28 11.84 3.84
N LEU A 108 -56.46 12.26 4.81
CA LEU A 108 -55.56 13.42 4.70
C LEU A 108 -54.26 13.09 3.97
N PHE A 109 -53.78 11.86 4.10
CA PHE A 109 -52.55 11.37 3.49
C PHE A 109 -52.87 10.12 2.66
N LYS A 110 -53.02 10.30 1.34
CA LYS A 110 -53.22 9.20 0.40
C LYS A 110 -51.89 8.45 0.20
N GLU A 111 -51.62 7.49 1.08
CA GLU A 111 -50.39 6.73 1.05
C GLU A 111 -50.33 5.81 -0.17
N ASN A 112 -49.27 5.96 -0.97
CA ASN A 112 -49.06 5.15 -2.16
C ASN A 112 -48.38 3.83 -1.74
N TRP A 113 -49.18 2.83 -1.33
CA TRP A 113 -48.71 1.56 -0.73
C TRP A 113 -47.62 0.82 -1.55
N SER A 114 -47.61 0.98 -2.87
CA SER A 114 -46.62 0.40 -3.77
C SER A 114 -45.23 1.05 -3.69
N ALA A 115 -45.13 2.26 -3.12
CA ALA A 115 -43.89 2.99 -2.92
C ALA A 115 -43.25 2.70 -1.55
N PHE A 116 -43.94 1.96 -0.67
CA PHE A 116 -43.38 1.54 0.61
C PHE A 116 -42.51 0.30 0.42
N CYS A 117 -41.48 0.21 1.25
CA CYS A 117 -40.59 -0.93 1.31
C CYS A 117 -40.50 -1.43 2.76
N GLU A 118 -40.07 -2.67 2.95
CA GLU A 118 -39.76 -3.17 4.29
C GLU A 118 -38.63 -2.35 4.93
N ALA A 119 -38.65 -2.22 6.26
CA ALA A 119 -37.65 -1.45 6.99
C ALA A 119 -36.21 -1.94 6.79
N SER A 120 -36.02 -3.24 6.53
CA SER A 120 -34.71 -3.82 6.21
C SER A 120 -34.33 -3.74 4.73
N SER A 121 -35.17 -3.16 3.89
CA SER A 121 -34.92 -3.05 2.46
C SER A 121 -33.82 -2.04 2.15
N ILE A 122 -33.04 -2.31 1.11
CA ILE A 122 -32.05 -1.37 0.58
C ILE A 122 -32.69 -0.06 0.09
N ALA A 123 -33.96 -0.12 -0.31
CA ALA A 123 -34.74 1.03 -0.77
C ALA A 123 -35.27 1.92 0.36
N ALA A 124 -35.14 1.49 1.62
CA ALA A 124 -35.58 2.28 2.76
C ALA A 124 -34.77 3.59 2.85
N LEU A 125 -35.43 4.67 3.27
CA LEU A 125 -34.81 5.99 3.37
C LEU A 125 -33.68 6.04 4.42
N ASP A 126 -33.82 5.21 5.45
CA ASP A 126 -32.88 5.01 6.55
C ASP A 126 -31.93 3.81 6.31
N SER A 127 -31.92 3.25 5.10
CA SER A 127 -31.03 2.15 4.76
C SER A 127 -29.55 2.58 4.75
N PRO A 128 -28.62 1.64 4.98
CA PRO A 128 -27.18 1.92 4.83
C PRO A 128 -26.82 2.43 3.42
N ALA A 129 -27.56 2.02 2.39
CA ALA A 129 -27.35 2.48 1.02
C ALA A 129 -27.75 3.95 0.84
N ALA A 130 -28.89 4.36 1.42
CA ALA A 130 -29.32 5.76 1.42
C ALA A 130 -28.30 6.65 2.16
N TYR A 131 -27.81 6.17 3.31
CA TYR A 131 -26.75 6.85 4.06
C TYR A 131 -25.44 6.97 3.26
N LEU A 132 -24.99 5.89 2.60
CA LEU A 132 -23.78 5.90 1.77
C LEU A 132 -23.91 6.90 0.62
N ARG A 133 -25.07 6.98 -0.04
CA ARG A 133 -25.33 7.97 -1.09
C ARG A 133 -25.24 9.40 -0.55
N ALA A 134 -25.87 9.68 0.60
CA ALA A 134 -25.80 11.00 1.22
C ALA A 134 -24.35 11.38 1.57
N LEU A 135 -23.58 10.44 2.12
CA LEU A 135 -22.17 10.64 2.46
C LEU A 135 -21.30 10.88 1.23
N HIS A 136 -21.55 10.17 0.13
CA HIS A 136 -20.84 10.39 -1.14
C HIS A 136 -21.09 11.80 -1.68
N LEU A 137 -22.36 12.24 -1.76
CA LEU A 137 -22.71 13.59 -2.21
C LEU A 137 -22.10 14.67 -1.32
N PHE A 138 -22.12 14.45 0.00
CA PHE A 138 -21.49 15.35 0.95
C PHE A 138 -19.97 15.45 0.73
N ALA A 139 -19.30 14.32 0.52
CA ALA A 139 -17.87 14.29 0.23
C ALA A 139 -17.53 15.07 -1.06
N GLU A 140 -18.33 14.92 -2.12
CA GLU A 140 -18.17 15.70 -3.36
C GLU A 140 -18.36 17.20 -3.14
N GLN A 141 -19.30 17.60 -2.28
CA GLN A 141 -19.52 19.01 -1.93
C GLN A 141 -18.33 19.59 -1.16
N VAL A 142 -17.79 18.84 -0.20
CA VAL A 142 -16.59 19.22 0.56
C VAL A 142 -15.37 19.36 -0.34
N GLU A 143 -15.24 18.50 -1.34
CA GLU A 143 -14.13 18.59 -2.30
C GLU A 143 -14.21 19.84 -3.18
N LYS A 144 -15.39 20.43 -3.38
CA LYS A 144 -15.58 21.68 -4.13
C LYS A 144 -15.23 22.93 -3.31
N SER A 145 -15.46 22.91 -2.00
CA SER A 145 -15.37 24.09 -1.12
C SER A 145 -13.95 24.55 -0.74
N GLY A 146 -12.91 23.73 -0.91
CA GLY A 146 -11.56 24.03 -0.45
C GLY A 146 -10.84 25.17 -1.21
N LYS A 147 -10.63 26.33 -0.59
CA LYS A 147 -9.92 27.47 -1.22
C LYS A 147 -8.39 27.23 -1.20
N GLY A 148 -7.79 26.87 -2.35
CA GLY A 148 -6.34 26.65 -2.47
C GLY A 148 -5.87 26.31 -3.89
N THR A 149 -4.61 26.62 -4.21
CA THR A 149 -3.98 26.43 -5.53
C THR A 149 -3.31 25.06 -5.74
N ARG A 150 -3.18 24.25 -4.68
CA ARG A 150 -2.61 22.90 -4.79
C ARG A 150 -3.61 21.95 -5.44
N LYS A 151 -3.11 21.01 -6.25
CA LYS A 151 -3.92 19.93 -6.85
C LYS A 151 -4.66 19.17 -5.75
N ARG A 152 -6.00 19.14 -5.82
CA ARG A 152 -6.85 18.46 -4.82
C ARG A 152 -6.77 16.94 -5.03
N ASN A 153 -6.58 16.19 -3.95
CA ASN A 153 -6.63 14.72 -3.95
C ASN A 153 -8.08 14.26 -3.71
N THR A 154 -8.86 14.16 -4.79
CA THR A 154 -10.30 13.86 -4.73
C THR A 154 -10.58 12.40 -4.38
N LEU A 155 -11.80 12.09 -3.97
CA LEU A 155 -12.24 10.74 -3.62
C LEU A 155 -12.14 9.83 -4.84
N ALA A 156 -12.48 10.34 -6.02
CA ALA A 156 -12.33 9.62 -7.28
C ALA A 156 -10.87 9.28 -7.62
N ILE A 157 -9.90 10.11 -7.21
CA ILE A 157 -8.47 9.81 -7.39
C ILE A 157 -8.01 8.76 -6.36
N ARG A 158 -8.47 8.89 -5.10
CA ARG A 158 -8.07 7.99 -4.01
C ARG A 158 -8.67 6.59 -4.10
N ARG A 159 -9.89 6.49 -4.61
CA ARG A 159 -10.68 5.26 -4.73
C ARG A 159 -11.54 5.31 -5.98
N PRO A 160 -10.98 5.04 -7.16
CA PRO A 160 -11.70 5.12 -8.43
C PRO A 160 -12.91 4.17 -8.47
N THR A 161 -12.81 3.00 -7.85
CA THR A 161 -13.85 1.97 -7.86
C THR A 161 -15.12 2.30 -7.10
N LEU A 162 -15.08 3.23 -6.13
CA LEU A 162 -16.28 3.63 -5.40
C LEU A 162 -17.35 4.23 -6.31
N LYS A 163 -16.94 4.85 -7.43
CA LYS A 163 -17.87 5.45 -8.39
C LYS A 163 -18.65 4.40 -9.18
N ASP A 164 -18.00 3.30 -9.52
CA ASP A 164 -18.55 2.24 -10.37
C ASP A 164 -19.16 1.08 -9.54
N MET A 165 -19.08 1.17 -8.20
CA MET A 165 -19.59 0.17 -7.27
C MET A 165 -21.11 0.08 -7.36
N VAL A 166 -21.61 -1.08 -7.78
CA VAL A 166 -23.05 -1.37 -7.84
C VAL A 166 -23.58 -1.61 -6.43
N ILE A 167 -24.62 -0.88 -6.04
CA ILE A 167 -25.30 -1.02 -4.76
C ILE A 167 -26.45 -2.03 -4.94
N ASP A 168 -26.27 -3.20 -4.36
CA ASP A 168 -27.20 -4.33 -4.41
C ASP A 168 -27.27 -5.03 -3.04
N ASN A 169 -28.21 -5.96 -2.87
CA ASN A 169 -28.35 -6.63 -1.58
C ASN A 169 -27.08 -7.42 -1.19
N SER A 170 -26.35 -7.96 -2.17
CA SER A 170 -25.12 -8.70 -1.90
C SER A 170 -23.98 -7.79 -1.44
N SER A 171 -23.78 -6.61 -2.03
CA SER A 171 -22.74 -5.66 -1.61
C SER A 171 -23.01 -5.03 -0.25
N VAL A 172 -24.28 -4.83 0.13
CA VAL A 172 -24.63 -4.25 1.44
C VAL A 172 -24.53 -5.27 2.58
N SER A 173 -24.95 -6.52 2.36
CA SER A 173 -25.08 -7.51 3.45
C SER A 173 -23.91 -8.48 3.57
N ARG A 174 -23.09 -8.66 2.52
CA ARG A 174 -22.00 -9.63 2.52
C ARG A 174 -20.88 -9.20 3.47
N GLN A 175 -20.53 -10.07 4.40
CA GLN A 175 -19.35 -9.88 5.25
C GLN A 175 -18.08 -10.19 4.45
N LEU A 176 -17.12 -9.25 4.47
CA LEU A 176 -15.82 -9.39 3.82
C LEU A 176 -14.68 -9.11 4.81
N PRO A 177 -13.56 -9.88 4.75
CA PRO A 177 -12.36 -9.53 5.49
C PRO A 177 -11.84 -8.16 5.06
N MET A 178 -11.54 -7.29 6.03
CA MET A 178 -11.03 -5.94 5.75
C MET A 178 -9.74 -5.97 4.90
N LEU A 179 -8.90 -6.99 5.08
CA LEU A 179 -7.65 -7.15 4.33
C LEU A 179 -7.88 -7.34 2.82
N ASN A 180 -8.99 -7.97 2.42
CA ASN A 180 -9.30 -8.15 1.00
C ASN A 180 -9.56 -6.80 0.33
N ILE A 181 -10.34 -5.93 0.99
CA ILE A 181 -10.63 -4.57 0.50
C ILE A 181 -9.32 -3.77 0.38
N VAL A 182 -8.42 -3.87 1.37
CA VAL A 182 -7.12 -3.20 1.31
C VAL A 182 -6.30 -3.71 0.12
N ASN A 183 -6.20 -5.02 -0.08
CA ASN A 183 -5.45 -5.59 -1.19
C ASN A 183 -6.05 -5.23 -2.56
N GLU A 184 -7.37 -5.26 -2.70
CA GLU A 184 -8.08 -4.84 -3.91
C GLU A 184 -7.76 -3.37 -4.25
N THR A 185 -7.93 -2.46 -3.27
CA THR A 185 -7.64 -1.04 -3.49
C THR A 185 -6.17 -0.78 -3.84
N LEU A 186 -5.21 -1.47 -3.21
CA LEU A 186 -3.79 -1.33 -3.56
C LEU A 186 -3.49 -1.89 -4.95
N ASN A 187 -4.06 -3.04 -5.30
CA ASN A 187 -3.83 -3.69 -6.59
C ASN A 187 -4.34 -2.84 -7.76
N GLU A 188 -5.46 -2.15 -7.62
CA GLU A 188 -6.00 -1.23 -8.64
C GLU A 188 -5.02 -0.09 -8.96
N HIS A 189 -4.44 0.53 -7.94
CA HIS A 189 -3.46 1.60 -8.11
C HIS A 189 -2.18 1.07 -8.77
N LEU A 190 -1.74 -0.13 -8.39
CA LEU A 190 -0.59 -0.78 -9.02
C LEU A 190 -0.86 -1.10 -10.49
N GLN A 191 -2.02 -1.64 -10.84
CA GLN A 191 -2.41 -1.89 -12.22
C GLN A 191 -2.48 -0.61 -13.05
N THR A 192 -3.01 0.48 -12.47
CA THR A 192 -3.03 1.79 -13.12
C THR A 192 -1.60 2.29 -13.38
N HIS A 193 -0.69 2.12 -12.42
CA HIS A 193 0.72 2.47 -12.60
C HIS A 193 1.40 1.62 -13.68
N LEU A 194 1.11 0.32 -13.74
CA LEU A 194 1.68 -0.58 -14.77
C LEU A 194 1.20 -0.25 -16.18
N THR A 195 -0.08 0.09 -16.33
CA THR A 195 -0.65 0.50 -17.63
C THR A 195 -0.05 1.83 -18.11
N GLN A 196 0.18 2.78 -17.20
CA GLN A 196 0.85 4.05 -17.51
C GLN A 196 2.33 3.89 -17.88
N ASN A 197 3.02 2.88 -17.34
CA ASN A 197 4.44 2.61 -17.58
C ASN A 197 4.64 1.31 -18.39
N SER A 198 3.80 1.11 -19.41
CA SER A 198 3.78 -0.14 -20.20
C SER A 198 5.06 -0.38 -21.00
N ASP A 199 5.81 0.68 -21.31
CA ASP A 199 7.14 0.67 -21.93
C ASP A 199 8.19 -0.03 -21.06
N VAL A 200 8.15 0.19 -19.74
CA VAL A 200 9.09 -0.40 -18.78
C VAL A 200 8.69 -1.83 -18.41
N TYR A 201 7.41 -2.06 -18.14
CA TYR A 201 6.94 -3.32 -17.55
C TYR A 201 6.46 -4.37 -18.55
N LYS A 202 6.34 -4.05 -19.85
CA LYS A 202 6.10 -5.02 -20.95
C LYS A 202 5.03 -6.07 -20.62
N SER A 203 3.81 -5.62 -20.34
CA SER A 203 2.63 -6.45 -20.01
C SER A 203 2.79 -7.43 -18.84
N LYS A 204 3.78 -7.27 -17.96
CA LYS A 204 3.92 -8.08 -16.75
C LYS A 204 2.76 -7.84 -15.78
N SER A 205 2.36 -8.90 -15.08
CA SER A 205 1.38 -8.83 -14.00
C SER A 205 1.97 -8.14 -12.76
N VAL A 206 1.09 -7.66 -11.86
CA VAL A 206 1.50 -7.01 -10.60
C VAL A 206 2.42 -7.92 -9.79
N ASN A 207 2.09 -9.21 -9.67
CA ASN A 207 2.87 -10.16 -8.88
C ASN A 207 4.27 -10.40 -9.48
N GLU A 208 4.39 -10.48 -10.81
CA GLU A 208 5.69 -10.62 -11.48
C GLU A 208 6.56 -9.37 -11.28
N VAL A 209 5.95 -8.18 -11.31
CA VAL A 209 6.67 -6.94 -11.03
C VAL A 209 7.15 -6.90 -9.59
N LEU A 210 6.29 -7.24 -8.61
CA LEU A 210 6.68 -7.32 -7.19
C LEU A 210 7.80 -8.33 -6.92
N ALA A 211 7.85 -9.43 -7.69
CA ALA A 211 8.90 -10.43 -7.60
C ALA A 211 10.25 -9.90 -8.10
N ILE A 212 10.28 -8.98 -9.06
CA ILE A 212 11.51 -8.48 -9.69
C ILE A 212 11.98 -7.15 -9.07
N THR A 213 11.06 -6.33 -8.57
CA THR A 213 11.38 -5.03 -7.95
C THR A 213 12.26 -5.19 -6.73
N ARG A 214 13.27 -4.33 -6.58
CA ARG A 214 14.23 -4.38 -5.45
C ARG A 214 13.90 -3.38 -4.35
N TYR A 215 13.35 -2.21 -4.65
CA TYR A 215 12.95 -1.21 -3.66
C TYR A 215 11.42 -1.09 -3.59
N PRO A 216 10.80 -0.99 -2.39
CA PRO A 216 11.37 -0.90 -1.03
C PRO A 216 12.06 -2.19 -0.52
N PHE A 217 12.74 -2.09 0.64
CA PHE A 217 13.56 -3.17 1.22
C PHE A 217 12.82 -4.46 1.60
N ASP A 218 11.49 -4.43 1.62
CA ASP A 218 10.65 -5.61 1.85
C ASP A 218 10.48 -6.48 0.60
N LEU A 219 10.81 -5.95 -0.58
CA LEU A 219 10.84 -6.67 -1.86
C LEU A 219 12.22 -7.34 -2.07
N PRO A 220 12.39 -8.28 -3.00
CA PRO A 220 11.39 -8.91 -3.87
C PRO A 220 10.39 -9.79 -3.11
N PHE A 221 9.12 -9.75 -3.55
CA PHE A 221 8.03 -10.58 -3.03
C PHE A 221 7.47 -11.46 -4.15
N ASP A 222 7.63 -12.77 -4.02
CA ASP A 222 7.07 -13.76 -4.94
C ASP A 222 5.88 -14.47 -4.29
N LEU A 223 4.67 -14.16 -4.79
CA LEU A 223 3.43 -14.73 -4.29
C LEU A 223 3.39 -16.25 -4.45
N ALA A 224 3.82 -16.77 -5.60
CA ALA A 224 3.74 -18.20 -5.91
C ALA A 224 4.69 -18.99 -5.01
N HIS A 225 5.92 -18.48 -4.82
CA HIS A 225 6.87 -19.06 -3.87
C HIS A 225 6.32 -19.06 -2.44
N GLN A 226 5.74 -17.94 -1.99
CA GLN A 226 5.16 -17.86 -0.65
C GLN A 226 3.98 -18.82 -0.47
N GLN A 227 3.11 -18.96 -1.47
CA GLN A 227 2.02 -19.94 -1.44
C GLN A 227 2.56 -21.38 -1.33
N CYS A 228 3.63 -21.71 -2.05
CA CYS A 228 4.31 -23.00 -1.92
C CYS A 228 4.87 -23.21 -0.51
N LEU A 229 5.57 -22.22 0.06
CA LEU A 229 6.11 -22.30 1.42
C LEU A 229 5.01 -22.48 2.48
N LEU A 230 3.92 -21.73 2.35
CA LEU A 230 2.76 -21.81 3.25
C LEU A 230 2.00 -23.13 3.07
N GLY A 231 1.84 -23.63 1.85
CA GLY A 231 1.21 -24.94 1.59
C GLY A 231 2.01 -26.12 2.17
N LEU A 232 3.32 -25.95 2.30
CA LEU A 232 4.28 -26.90 2.87
C LEU A 232 4.62 -26.61 4.35
N THR A 233 3.78 -25.89 5.10
CA THR A 233 3.94 -25.73 6.56
C THR A 233 3.59 -27.01 7.33
N ASP A 234 3.79 -26.94 8.66
CA ASP A 234 3.51 -28.00 9.62
C ASP A 234 4.42 -29.24 9.45
N ASN A 235 3.84 -30.44 9.53
CA ASN A 235 4.55 -31.72 9.47
C ASN A 235 4.95 -32.16 8.05
N LYS A 236 4.83 -31.26 7.06
CA LYS A 236 5.20 -31.53 5.67
C LYS A 236 6.68 -31.22 5.44
N PRO A 237 7.38 -32.01 4.60
CA PRO A 237 8.73 -31.67 4.17
C PRO A 237 8.73 -30.35 3.38
N ARG A 238 9.74 -29.52 3.61
CA ARG A 238 9.96 -28.26 2.86
C ARG A 238 10.39 -28.54 1.43
N LEU A 239 10.42 -27.48 0.61
CA LEU A 239 10.78 -27.59 -0.82
C LEU A 239 12.14 -28.27 -1.04
N GLY A 240 13.19 -27.85 -0.31
CA GLY A 240 14.50 -28.52 -0.40
C GLY A 240 14.50 -29.95 0.18
N GLU A 241 13.75 -30.20 1.25
CA GLU A 241 13.64 -31.55 1.85
C GLU A 241 12.89 -32.53 0.95
N LEU A 242 11.89 -32.05 0.21
CA LEU A 242 11.19 -32.81 -0.81
C LEU A 242 12.19 -33.29 -1.85
N ASN A 243 13.07 -32.43 -2.36
CA ASN A 243 14.07 -32.83 -3.34
C ASN A 243 15.02 -33.91 -2.79
N TYR A 244 15.36 -33.85 -1.49
CA TYR A 244 16.13 -34.92 -0.83
C TYR A 244 15.37 -36.23 -0.69
N ARG A 245 14.06 -36.16 -0.44
CA ARG A 245 13.20 -37.34 -0.23
C ARG A 245 12.63 -37.92 -1.53
N LEU A 246 12.59 -37.13 -2.61
CA LEU A 246 11.96 -37.48 -3.88
C LEU A 246 12.73 -38.54 -4.68
N SER A 247 13.95 -38.94 -4.30
CA SER A 247 14.50 -40.19 -4.89
C SER A 247 15.41 -41.03 -3.99
N LEU A 248 15.06 -42.32 -3.97
CA LEU A 248 15.92 -43.45 -4.32
C LEU A 248 15.05 -44.40 -5.18
N SER A 249 15.16 -44.37 -6.52
CA SER A 249 14.43 -45.22 -7.51
C SER A 249 13.29 -46.10 -6.95
N LEU A 250 12.05 -45.60 -6.98
CA LEU A 250 10.86 -46.30 -6.48
C LEU A 250 10.69 -47.70 -7.10
N PRO A 251 10.34 -48.75 -6.32
CA PRO A 251 9.98 -50.04 -6.87
C PRO A 251 8.48 -49.98 -7.20
N LEU A 252 8.11 -49.94 -8.48
CA LEU A 252 6.83 -50.42 -9.00
C LEU A 252 6.98 -50.39 -10.52
N GLY A 253 7.24 -51.57 -11.09
CA GLY A 253 7.90 -51.76 -12.37
C GLY A 253 7.41 -50.88 -13.51
N GLN A 254 8.34 -50.20 -14.18
CA GLN A 254 8.20 -49.71 -15.55
C GLN A 254 9.58 -49.34 -16.13
N LEU A 255 9.65 -49.33 -17.46
CA LEU A 255 10.84 -49.36 -18.33
C LEU A 255 11.98 -48.35 -18.01
N PRO A 256 13.21 -48.59 -18.53
CA PRO A 256 14.44 -47.82 -18.23
C PRO A 256 14.44 -46.32 -18.55
N SER A 257 13.38 -45.78 -19.16
CA SER A 257 13.32 -44.39 -19.66
C SER A 257 12.37 -43.47 -18.91
N ASN A 258 11.85 -43.85 -17.75
CA ASN A 258 10.92 -42.99 -17.01
C ASN A 258 11.67 -41.85 -16.29
N ALA A 259 11.42 -40.61 -16.73
CA ALA A 259 11.96 -39.39 -16.12
C ALA A 259 11.25 -39.02 -14.80
N TYR A 260 10.09 -39.61 -14.52
CA TYR A 260 9.28 -39.30 -13.36
C TYR A 260 9.92 -39.79 -12.05
N GLY A 261 10.10 -38.89 -11.07
CA GLY A 261 10.68 -39.21 -9.76
C GLY A 261 12.20 -39.34 -9.71
N LYS A 262 12.90 -39.07 -10.80
CA LYS A 262 14.37 -38.93 -10.79
C LYS A 262 14.71 -37.54 -10.23
N VAL A 263 15.69 -37.43 -9.33
CA VAL A 263 16.20 -36.10 -8.96
C VAL A 263 16.79 -35.49 -10.23
N HIS A 264 16.07 -34.55 -10.84
CA HIS A 264 16.53 -33.85 -12.05
C HIS A 264 17.66 -32.88 -11.75
N HIS A 265 17.76 -32.44 -10.49
CA HIS A 265 18.68 -31.43 -10.02
C HIS A 265 19.66 -32.02 -9.00
N GLU A 266 20.93 -31.65 -9.08
CA GLU A 266 21.97 -32.19 -8.18
C GLU A 266 21.65 -31.83 -6.71
N ALA A 267 22.19 -32.59 -5.75
CA ALA A 267 22.02 -32.33 -4.31
C ALA A 267 22.31 -30.87 -3.92
N TYR A 268 23.17 -30.22 -4.71
CA TYR A 268 23.44 -28.80 -4.74
C TYR A 268 22.20 -27.89 -4.77
N GLU A 269 21.29 -28.09 -5.71
CA GLU A 269 20.10 -27.23 -5.84
C GLU A 269 19.11 -27.48 -4.70
N ALA A 270 18.99 -28.73 -4.25
CA ALA A 270 18.17 -29.07 -3.09
C ALA A 270 18.65 -28.32 -1.83
N GLN A 271 19.96 -28.23 -1.61
CA GLN A 271 20.56 -27.47 -0.50
C GLN A 271 20.25 -25.98 -0.57
N ARG A 272 20.29 -25.39 -1.76
CA ARG A 272 19.89 -23.99 -1.95
C ARG A 272 18.41 -23.78 -1.63
N LEU A 273 17.54 -24.71 -2.04
CA LEU A 273 16.10 -24.64 -1.76
C LEU A 273 15.76 -24.85 -0.28
N LEU A 274 16.65 -25.44 0.53
CA LEU A 274 16.51 -25.47 1.99
C LEU A 274 16.62 -24.07 2.61
N SER A 275 17.21 -23.10 1.91
CA SER A 275 17.24 -21.70 2.38
C SER A 275 15.85 -21.07 2.40
N GLU A 276 14.85 -21.69 1.77
CA GLU A 276 13.48 -21.19 1.56
C GLU A 276 13.40 -19.78 0.93
N LEU A 277 14.51 -19.28 0.35
CA LEU A 277 14.54 -18.02 -0.38
C LEU A 277 13.94 -18.20 -1.77
N SER A 278 13.17 -17.22 -2.24
CA SER A 278 12.60 -17.25 -3.58
C SER A 278 13.69 -17.18 -4.66
N PRO A 279 13.41 -17.59 -5.91
CA PRO A 279 14.39 -17.50 -6.99
C PRO A 279 14.96 -16.09 -7.15
N GLU A 280 14.12 -15.06 -7.11
CA GLU A 280 14.53 -13.66 -7.23
C GLU A 280 15.34 -13.16 -6.03
N GLN A 281 15.07 -13.68 -4.82
CA GLN A 281 15.88 -13.40 -3.63
C GLN A 281 17.26 -14.04 -3.75
N GLN A 282 17.35 -15.28 -4.23
CA GLN A 282 18.64 -15.94 -4.47
C GLN A 282 19.44 -15.20 -5.54
N THR A 283 18.80 -14.83 -6.66
CA THR A 283 19.43 -14.04 -7.73
C THR A 283 19.98 -12.72 -7.20
N LEU A 284 19.22 -11.97 -6.38
CA LEU A 284 19.69 -10.73 -5.74
C LEU A 284 20.95 -10.95 -4.91
N LEU A 285 21.03 -12.08 -4.20
CA LEU A 285 22.17 -12.35 -3.33
C LEU A 285 23.40 -12.77 -4.13
N THR A 286 23.25 -13.44 -5.27
CA THR A 286 24.36 -13.98 -6.07
C THR A 286 24.79 -13.11 -7.25
N GLU A 287 24.05 -12.06 -7.59
CA GLU A 287 24.39 -11.15 -8.70
C GLU A 287 25.76 -10.46 -8.44
N PRO A 288 26.55 -10.11 -9.46
CA PRO A 288 27.81 -9.40 -9.26
C PRO A 288 27.59 -8.06 -8.54
N PHE A 289 28.61 -7.56 -7.85
CA PHE A 289 28.51 -6.25 -7.21
C PHE A 289 28.24 -5.16 -8.26
N TRP A 290 27.26 -4.31 -7.98
CA TRP A 290 26.87 -3.22 -8.86
C TRP A 290 28.00 -2.19 -9.08
N THR A 291 28.00 -1.52 -10.23
CA THR A 291 28.89 -0.39 -10.51
C THR A 291 28.23 0.93 -10.13
N ALA A 292 29.03 1.94 -9.79
CA ALA A 292 28.58 3.26 -9.37
C ALA A 292 27.73 3.92 -10.47
N SER A 293 26.40 3.84 -10.34
CA SER A 293 25.46 4.48 -11.26
C SER A 293 24.23 4.95 -10.51
N LYS A 294 23.70 6.11 -10.93
CA LYS A 294 22.46 6.66 -10.35
C LYS A 294 21.30 5.67 -10.44
N SER A 295 21.16 4.98 -11.58
CA SER A 295 20.13 3.96 -11.80
C SER A 295 20.23 2.80 -10.82
N ALA A 296 21.44 2.38 -10.43
CA ALA A 296 21.63 1.31 -9.47
C ALA A 296 21.13 1.76 -8.09
N PHE A 297 21.62 2.89 -7.57
CA PHE A 297 21.19 3.44 -6.29
C PHE A 297 19.67 3.67 -6.22
N ASP A 298 19.08 4.24 -7.27
CA ASP A 298 17.62 4.42 -7.37
C ASP A 298 16.88 3.06 -7.35
N ALA A 299 17.41 2.03 -8.01
CA ALA A 299 16.77 0.70 -8.07
C ALA A 299 16.77 -0.05 -6.72
N HIS A 300 17.85 0.03 -5.93
CA HIS A 300 17.96 -0.73 -4.68
C HIS A 300 17.59 0.07 -3.42
N TYR A 301 17.78 1.40 -3.43
CA TYR A 301 17.55 2.28 -2.28
C TYR A 301 16.51 3.38 -2.53
N GLY A 302 16.04 3.58 -3.77
CA GLY A 302 15.09 4.64 -4.09
C GLY A 302 15.67 6.06 -3.95
N SER A 303 16.98 6.21 -3.85
CA SER A 303 17.65 7.49 -3.66
C SER A 303 19.13 7.45 -4.04
N GLY A 304 19.73 8.61 -4.28
CA GLY A 304 21.13 8.76 -4.67
C GLY A 304 22.12 8.61 -3.51
N GLU A 305 23.36 8.26 -3.85
CA GLU A 305 24.47 7.99 -2.92
C GLU A 305 24.73 9.12 -1.91
N THR A 306 24.71 10.38 -2.35
CA THR A 306 25.03 11.53 -1.49
C THR A 306 24.05 11.70 -0.34
N GLU A 307 22.76 11.46 -0.59
CA GLU A 307 21.72 11.53 0.43
C GLU A 307 21.74 10.29 1.34
N LEU A 308 22.07 9.12 0.79
CA LEU A 308 22.22 7.87 1.55
C LEU A 308 23.38 7.91 2.54
N ASN A 309 24.40 8.76 2.33
CA ASN A 309 25.45 8.95 3.34
C ASN A 309 24.92 9.57 4.64
N LYS A 310 23.77 10.25 4.64
CA LYS A 310 23.16 10.79 5.87
C LYS A 310 22.42 9.67 6.59
N LEU A 311 22.77 9.40 7.85
CA LEU A 311 22.21 8.26 8.59
C LEU A 311 20.68 8.33 8.67
N ALA A 312 20.09 9.49 8.98
CA ALA A 312 18.65 9.63 9.08
C ALA A 312 17.92 9.24 7.78
N HIS A 313 18.47 9.64 6.63
CA HIS A 313 17.91 9.30 5.33
C HIS A 313 18.18 7.82 4.97
N PHE A 314 19.35 7.27 5.30
CA PHE A 314 19.64 5.84 5.17
C PHE A 314 18.66 4.97 5.95
N LEU A 315 18.37 5.32 7.21
CA LEU A 315 17.40 4.61 8.05
C LEU A 315 15.99 4.68 7.46
N GLN A 316 15.61 5.85 6.91
CA GLN A 316 14.31 6.02 6.26
C GLN A 316 14.15 5.13 5.02
N GLN A 317 15.16 5.08 4.14
CA GLN A 317 15.10 4.29 2.90
C GLN A 317 15.20 2.78 3.15
N THR A 318 15.98 2.38 4.16
CA THR A 318 16.14 0.97 4.52
C THR A 318 15.01 0.47 5.43
N GLY A 319 14.35 1.34 6.19
CA GLY A 319 13.37 0.97 7.21
C GLY A 319 14.00 0.38 8.47
N LEU A 320 15.28 0.67 8.74
CA LEU A 320 15.98 0.21 9.94
C LEU A 320 15.72 1.13 11.13
N ALA A 321 15.64 0.55 12.33
CA ALA A 321 15.72 1.31 13.57
C ALA A 321 17.17 1.68 13.91
N SER A 322 17.38 2.73 14.71
CA SER A 322 18.74 3.14 15.15
C SER A 322 19.50 2.00 15.84
N THR A 323 18.80 1.19 16.64
CA THR A 323 19.40 0.03 17.34
C THR A 323 19.83 -1.07 16.38
N GLN A 324 19.09 -1.28 15.28
CA GLN A 324 19.44 -2.26 14.25
C GLN A 324 20.62 -1.75 13.41
N ALA A 325 20.73 -0.44 13.18
CA ALA A 325 21.88 0.14 12.51
C ALA A 325 23.16 0.06 13.37
N ASP A 326 23.05 0.27 14.68
CA ASP A 326 24.17 0.02 15.58
C ASP A 326 24.57 -1.46 15.59
N GLU A 327 23.62 -2.40 15.49
CA GLU A 327 23.91 -3.83 15.39
C GLU A 327 24.59 -4.19 14.05
N LEU A 328 24.05 -3.69 12.94
CA LEU A 328 24.59 -3.89 11.58
C LEU A 328 26.03 -3.38 11.43
N LEU A 329 26.40 -2.34 12.21
CA LEU A 329 27.74 -1.74 12.20
C LEU A 329 28.60 -2.17 13.40
N ALA A 330 28.13 -3.12 14.22
CA ALA A 330 28.79 -3.57 15.46
C ALA A 330 29.27 -2.41 16.36
N ARG A 331 28.36 -1.47 16.65
CA ARG A 331 28.59 -0.27 17.46
C ARG A 331 27.96 -0.36 18.85
N GLY A 332 28.53 0.41 19.78
CA GLY A 332 28.00 0.54 21.14
C GLY A 332 28.00 -0.79 21.88
N LYS A 333 26.83 -1.26 22.31
CA LYS A 333 26.67 -2.56 22.99
C LYS A 333 26.92 -3.77 22.09
N TYR A 334 26.97 -3.56 20.78
CA TYR A 334 27.22 -4.61 19.79
C TYR A 334 28.69 -4.72 19.38
N LEU A 335 29.59 -4.03 20.09
CA LEU A 335 31.02 -4.14 19.84
C LEU A 335 31.50 -5.56 20.19
N PRO A 336 32.25 -6.24 19.29
CA PRO A 336 32.76 -7.57 19.59
C PRO A 336 33.82 -7.51 20.70
N TYR A 337 33.81 -8.51 21.56
CA TYR A 337 34.89 -8.78 22.52
C TYR A 337 35.41 -10.20 22.36
N LEU A 338 36.72 -10.36 22.57
CA LEU A 338 37.40 -11.64 22.49
C LEU A 338 37.19 -12.44 23.78
N SER A 339 37.00 -13.75 23.64
CA SER A 339 36.92 -14.67 24.78
C SER A 339 38.22 -14.66 25.60
N LYS A 340 38.08 -14.66 26.93
CA LYS A 340 39.23 -14.73 27.86
C LYS A 340 40.02 -16.03 27.76
N SER A 341 39.41 -17.07 27.19
CA SER A 341 39.98 -18.42 27.10
C SER A 341 40.85 -18.64 25.86
N THR A 342 40.97 -17.65 24.97
CA THR A 342 41.88 -17.76 23.83
C THR A 342 43.32 -17.51 24.28
N PRO A 343 44.28 -18.42 24.01
CA PRO A 343 45.69 -18.16 24.26
C PRO A 343 46.13 -16.91 23.47
N SER A 344 47.10 -16.16 24.02
CA SER A 344 47.59 -14.89 23.49
C SER A 344 47.72 -14.89 21.96
N ALA A 345 46.82 -14.14 21.31
CA ALA A 345 46.72 -13.83 19.89
C ALA A 345 46.80 -15.02 18.91
N PRO A 346 45.66 -15.55 18.39
CA PRO A 346 45.71 -16.22 17.10
C PRO A 346 46.22 -15.24 16.02
N ILE A 347 46.82 -15.79 14.97
CA ILE A 347 47.65 -15.18 13.91
C ILE A 347 47.02 -13.99 13.12
N ASN A 348 45.84 -13.48 13.50
CA ASN A 348 45.18 -12.32 12.88
C ASN A 348 44.50 -11.41 13.92
N THR A 349 45.28 -10.63 14.67
CA THR A 349 44.77 -9.56 15.56
C THR A 349 43.94 -8.50 14.81
N ASP A 350 44.13 -8.37 13.50
CA ASP A 350 43.47 -7.35 12.69
C ASP A 350 41.98 -7.63 12.43
N LEU A 351 41.53 -8.89 12.56
CA LEU A 351 40.13 -9.28 12.29
C LEU A 351 39.21 -9.20 13.52
N THR A 352 39.79 -9.05 14.72
CA THR A 352 39.05 -8.95 16.00
C THR A 352 37.99 -7.83 15.95
N HIS A 353 38.34 -6.70 15.34
CA HIS A 353 37.46 -5.54 15.19
C HIS A 353 36.40 -5.69 14.09
N PHE A 354 36.50 -6.72 13.26
CA PHE A 354 35.58 -6.99 12.17
C PHE A 354 34.55 -8.08 12.50
N TYR A 355 34.64 -8.75 13.65
CA TYR A 355 33.64 -9.74 14.02
C TYR A 355 32.22 -9.14 14.03
N GLY A 356 31.33 -9.78 13.28
CA GLY A 356 29.95 -9.36 13.09
C GLY A 356 29.74 -8.32 11.97
N VAL A 357 30.82 -7.85 11.33
CA VAL A 357 30.80 -6.89 10.22
C VAL A 357 31.79 -7.23 9.11
N CYS A 358 32.26 -8.48 9.01
CA CYS A 358 33.23 -8.92 8.02
C CYS A 358 32.68 -8.77 6.59
N TYR A 359 31.44 -9.17 6.36
CA TYR A 359 30.81 -9.13 5.05
C TYR A 359 30.57 -7.71 4.57
N VAL A 360 30.07 -6.82 5.43
CA VAL A 360 29.78 -5.43 5.07
C VAL A 360 31.06 -4.67 4.72
N ASN A 361 32.15 -4.95 5.43
CA ASN A 361 33.44 -4.28 5.20
C ASN A 361 34.26 -4.87 4.03
N GLY A 362 34.03 -6.13 3.69
CA GLY A 362 34.75 -6.84 2.64
C GLY A 362 36.20 -7.16 3.01
N THR A 363 36.90 -7.86 2.10
CA THR A 363 38.27 -8.37 2.30
C THR A 363 39.32 -7.65 1.43
N GLY A 364 38.97 -6.52 0.79
CA GLY A 364 39.87 -5.79 -0.12
C GLY A 364 40.98 -5.01 0.62
N SER A 365 42.03 -4.60 -0.10
CA SER A 365 43.25 -3.93 0.39
C SER A 365 43.05 -2.61 1.17
N ASN A 366 41.82 -2.09 1.23
CA ASN A 366 41.41 -0.96 2.08
C ASN A 366 40.77 -1.42 3.41
N SER A 367 40.92 -2.69 3.79
CA SER A 367 40.28 -3.32 4.95
C SER A 367 40.76 -2.79 6.30
N SER A 368 41.71 -1.86 6.37
CA SER A 368 42.12 -1.25 7.64
C SER A 368 41.05 -0.32 8.22
N THR A 369 40.10 0.19 7.42
CA THR A 369 39.07 1.14 7.88
C THR A 369 37.66 0.55 7.78
N ARG A 370 37.01 0.36 8.93
CA ARG A 370 35.62 -0.11 8.98
C ARG A 370 34.63 0.98 8.53
N LEU A 371 33.52 0.55 7.94
CA LEU A 371 32.32 1.35 7.77
C LEU A 371 31.83 1.77 9.17
N ASP A 372 31.68 3.07 9.39
CA ASP A 372 31.35 3.59 10.71
C ASP A 372 30.48 4.85 10.64
N LEU A 373 30.08 5.40 11.78
CA LEU A 373 29.31 6.64 11.86
C LEU A 373 30.12 7.77 12.50
N LYS A 374 30.01 8.98 11.93
CA LYS A 374 30.59 10.22 12.46
C LYS A 374 29.62 11.39 12.34
N ALA A 375 29.73 12.36 13.26
CA ALA A 375 29.06 13.65 13.11
C ALA A 375 29.82 14.55 12.12
N ASN A 376 29.11 15.09 11.12
CA ASN A 376 29.66 16.11 10.24
C ASN A 376 29.75 17.47 10.96
N GLU A 377 30.32 18.47 10.28
CA GLU A 377 30.49 19.85 10.82
C GLU A 377 29.17 20.49 11.26
N ASN A 378 28.05 20.05 10.67
CA ASN A 378 26.70 20.53 10.98
C ASN A 378 26.01 19.70 12.08
N GLY A 379 26.72 18.77 12.73
CA GLY A 379 26.17 17.90 13.78
C GLY A 379 25.30 16.74 13.29
N GLN A 380 25.16 16.53 11.99
CA GLN A 380 24.41 15.41 11.41
C GLN A 380 25.28 14.16 11.37
N ILE A 381 24.68 13.01 11.71
CA ILE A 381 25.38 11.72 11.67
C ILE A 381 25.42 11.21 10.22
N VAL A 382 26.62 10.89 9.74
CA VAL A 382 26.88 10.39 8.40
C VAL A 382 27.66 9.07 8.44
N LEU A 383 27.44 8.23 7.42
CA LEU A 383 28.24 7.04 7.14
C LEU A 383 29.64 7.46 6.70
N MET A 384 30.66 6.91 7.34
CA MET A 384 32.07 7.06 7.02
C MET A 384 32.60 5.82 6.35
N ASN A 385 33.55 6.01 5.43
CA ASN A 385 34.15 4.94 4.65
C ASN A 385 33.08 4.16 3.86
N SER A 386 31.99 4.81 3.46
CA SER A 386 31.02 4.24 2.53
C SER A 386 31.62 4.20 1.13
N THR A 387 31.42 3.07 0.46
CA THR A 387 31.75 2.88 -0.96
C THR A 387 30.55 2.24 -1.63
N VAL A 388 30.50 2.31 -2.95
CA VAL A 388 29.43 1.66 -3.73
C VAL A 388 29.33 0.17 -3.43
N GLU A 389 30.46 -0.53 -3.35
CA GLU A 389 30.49 -1.94 -2.95
C GLU A 389 29.94 -2.16 -1.53
N ARG A 390 30.26 -1.28 -0.57
CA ARG A 390 29.73 -1.36 0.80
C ARG A 390 28.23 -1.12 0.85
N PHE A 391 27.69 -0.22 0.03
CA PHE A 391 26.23 -0.09 -0.10
C PHE A 391 25.59 -1.34 -0.70
N ASP A 392 26.22 -2.04 -1.66
CA ASP A 392 25.68 -3.33 -2.13
C ASP A 392 25.66 -4.37 -1.00
N ARG A 393 26.77 -4.47 -0.27
CA ARG A 393 26.90 -5.41 0.85
C ARG A 393 25.88 -5.09 1.94
N LEU A 394 25.67 -3.81 2.26
CA LEU A 394 24.64 -3.37 3.20
C LEU A 394 23.25 -3.81 2.73
N GLN A 395 22.87 -3.57 1.46
CA GLN A 395 21.52 -3.92 1.03
C GLN A 395 21.28 -5.44 1.09
N ARG A 396 22.27 -6.25 0.69
CA ARG A 396 22.19 -7.71 0.77
C ARG A 396 22.12 -8.19 2.22
N MET A 397 22.98 -7.67 3.10
CA MET A 397 23.01 -8.05 4.51
C MET A 397 21.70 -7.69 5.22
N ILE A 398 21.15 -6.49 4.97
CA ILE A 398 19.86 -6.06 5.55
C ILE A 398 18.72 -6.98 5.10
N ARG A 399 18.64 -7.27 3.80
CA ARG A 399 17.60 -8.16 3.25
C ARG A 399 17.74 -9.59 3.76
N LEU A 400 18.96 -10.12 3.74
CA LEU A 400 19.24 -11.47 4.22
C LEU A 400 18.90 -11.63 5.70
N GLN A 401 19.21 -10.61 6.52
CA GLN A 401 18.84 -10.58 7.93
C GLN A 401 17.32 -10.63 8.12
N ARG A 402 16.54 -9.89 7.31
CA ARG A 402 15.06 -9.93 7.37
C ARG A 402 14.49 -11.29 6.99
N TRP A 403 15.09 -11.96 6.00
CA TRP A 403 14.60 -13.25 5.51
C TRP A 403 14.94 -14.40 6.45
N ILE A 404 16.16 -14.42 7.00
CA ILE A 404 16.65 -15.51 7.86
C ILE A 404 16.33 -15.26 9.34
N LYS A 405 16.16 -13.99 9.73
CA LYS A 405 15.83 -13.54 11.10
C LYS A 405 16.87 -13.94 12.15
N LEU A 406 18.15 -13.91 11.77
CA LEU A 406 19.26 -14.01 12.72
C LEU A 406 19.76 -12.63 13.14
N PRO A 407 20.41 -12.49 14.30
CA PRO A 407 21.22 -11.32 14.63
C PRO A 407 22.32 -11.09 13.59
N TYR A 408 22.67 -9.82 13.33
CA TYR A 408 23.65 -9.50 12.28
C TYR A 408 25.00 -10.17 12.52
N ALA A 409 25.47 -10.19 13.78
CA ALA A 409 26.75 -10.77 14.12
C ALA A 409 26.82 -12.29 13.85
N GLN A 410 25.74 -13.01 14.16
CA GLN A 410 25.65 -14.46 13.93
C GLN A 410 25.56 -14.78 12.43
N LEU A 411 24.79 -13.98 11.68
CA LEU A 411 24.66 -14.13 10.24
C LEU A 411 25.99 -13.85 9.53
N ASP A 412 26.68 -12.77 9.90
CA ASP A 412 27.98 -12.40 9.37
C ASP A 412 29.03 -13.50 9.62
N ASN A 413 29.07 -14.03 10.85
CA ASN A 413 29.98 -15.13 11.19
C ASN A 413 29.66 -16.43 10.46
N LEU A 414 28.38 -16.75 10.26
CA LEU A 414 27.95 -17.91 9.46
C LEU A 414 28.38 -17.77 8.00
N MET A 415 28.19 -16.58 7.41
CA MET A 415 28.65 -16.28 6.05
C MET A 415 30.18 -16.33 5.92
N LEU A 416 30.90 -15.84 6.93
CA LEU A 416 32.35 -15.91 6.97
C LEU A 416 32.82 -17.36 7.04
N SER A 417 32.20 -18.17 7.91
CA SER A 417 32.48 -19.60 8.02
C SER A 417 32.21 -20.33 6.70
N ALA A 418 31.11 -19.99 6.02
CA ALA A 418 30.77 -20.51 4.71
C ALA A 418 31.82 -20.21 3.65
N ARG A 419 32.40 -18.99 3.67
CA ARG A 419 33.49 -18.60 2.78
C ARG A 419 34.79 -19.33 3.12
N LEU A 420 35.16 -19.37 4.40
CA LEU A 420 36.46 -19.88 4.83
C LEU A 420 36.56 -21.40 4.74
N CYS A 421 35.43 -22.14 4.74
CA CYS A 421 35.43 -23.57 4.47
C CYS A 421 35.52 -23.92 2.97
N GLU A 422 35.47 -22.94 2.06
CA GLU A 422 35.66 -23.21 0.63
C GLU A 422 37.12 -23.55 0.33
N GLU A 423 37.35 -24.52 -0.55
CA GLU A 423 38.71 -24.89 -0.99
C GLU A 423 39.40 -23.75 -1.76
N ASN A 424 38.62 -23.01 -2.56
CA ASN A 424 39.10 -21.90 -3.38
C ASN A 424 38.18 -20.68 -3.20
N PRO A 425 38.25 -19.96 -2.07
CA PRO A 425 37.40 -18.81 -1.84
C PRO A 425 37.73 -17.72 -2.86
N GLY A 426 36.70 -17.18 -3.51
CA GLY A 426 36.86 -16.07 -4.45
C GLY A 426 37.56 -14.88 -3.80
N VAL A 427 38.33 -14.11 -4.58
CA VAL A 427 39.10 -12.95 -4.09
C VAL A 427 38.21 -11.97 -3.34
N THR A 428 36.98 -11.76 -3.83
CA THR A 428 35.96 -10.91 -3.20
C THR A 428 35.08 -11.72 -2.26
N PHE A 429 34.73 -11.15 -1.09
CA PHE A 429 33.73 -11.72 -0.18
C PHE A 429 32.30 -11.51 -0.72
N ALA A 430 31.95 -12.18 -1.82
CA ALA A 430 30.60 -12.17 -2.38
C ALA A 430 29.76 -13.33 -1.82
N ILE A 431 28.44 -13.14 -1.76
CA ILE A 431 27.51 -14.26 -1.50
C ILE A 431 27.44 -15.06 -2.79
N ASN A 432 27.73 -16.35 -2.69
CA ASN A 432 27.70 -17.29 -3.81
C ASN A 432 26.75 -18.45 -3.49
N ASP A 433 26.69 -19.40 -4.41
CA ASP A 433 25.83 -20.56 -4.24
C ASP A 433 26.20 -21.43 -3.04
N ASN A 434 27.48 -21.57 -2.71
CA ASN A 434 27.92 -22.28 -1.50
C ASN A 434 27.43 -21.60 -0.23
N THR A 435 27.45 -20.27 -0.18
CA THR A 435 26.86 -19.51 0.92
C THR A 435 25.37 -19.83 1.05
N LEU A 436 24.62 -19.84 -0.06
CA LEU A 436 23.19 -20.21 -0.05
C LEU A 436 22.95 -21.66 0.41
N ARG A 437 23.82 -22.59 0.02
CA ARG A 437 23.77 -24.00 0.47
C ARG A 437 23.98 -24.10 1.97
N VAL A 438 25.01 -23.44 2.50
CA VAL A 438 25.31 -23.41 3.93
C VAL A 438 24.13 -22.83 4.71
N LEU A 439 23.56 -21.72 4.26
CA LEU A 439 22.38 -21.11 4.88
C LEU A 439 21.16 -22.06 4.84
N GLY A 440 20.98 -22.79 3.74
CA GLY A 440 19.91 -23.77 3.63
C GLY A 440 20.08 -24.97 4.57
N VAL A 441 21.27 -25.56 4.61
CA VAL A 441 21.59 -26.66 5.53
C VAL A 441 21.45 -26.20 6.99
N TYR A 442 21.94 -25.01 7.33
CA TYR A 442 21.74 -24.40 8.64
C TYR A 442 20.25 -24.32 9.00
N ARG A 443 19.42 -23.73 8.13
CA ARG A 443 17.97 -23.57 8.38
C ARG A 443 17.28 -24.92 8.62
N TYR A 444 17.65 -25.94 7.84
CA TYR A 444 17.15 -27.29 8.03
C TYR A 444 17.53 -27.87 9.40
N LEU A 445 18.81 -27.80 9.77
CA LEU A 445 19.31 -28.35 11.04
C LEU A 445 18.80 -27.58 12.26
N ASN A 446 18.74 -26.25 12.19
CA ASN A 446 18.16 -25.41 13.23
C ASN A 446 16.69 -25.80 13.48
N ARG A 447 15.90 -25.94 12.41
CA ARG A 447 14.48 -26.32 12.56
C ARG A 447 14.31 -27.73 13.11
N ARG A 448 15.13 -28.69 12.65
CA ARG A 448 14.95 -30.11 13.01
C ARG A 448 15.54 -30.47 14.37
N TYR A 449 16.65 -29.85 14.74
CA TYR A 449 17.44 -30.22 15.90
C TYR A 449 17.71 -29.06 16.87
N GLY A 450 17.28 -27.83 16.57
CA GLY A 450 17.54 -26.66 17.41
C GLY A 450 18.99 -26.17 17.36
N LEU A 451 19.77 -26.59 16.35
CA LEU A 451 21.18 -26.24 16.19
C LEU A 451 21.33 -24.73 16.00
N GLN A 452 22.10 -24.09 16.87
CA GLN A 452 22.34 -22.65 16.83
C GLN A 452 23.32 -22.27 15.71
N ALA A 453 23.26 -21.02 15.25
CA ALA A 453 24.12 -20.53 14.17
C ALA A 453 25.60 -20.68 14.49
N GLU A 454 26.00 -20.38 15.73
CA GLU A 454 27.40 -20.47 16.18
C GLU A 454 27.90 -21.92 16.28
N GLU A 455 27.04 -22.84 16.74
CA GLU A 455 27.34 -24.28 16.78
C GLU A 455 27.52 -24.84 15.36
N PHE A 456 26.65 -24.44 14.43
CA PHE A 456 26.77 -24.85 13.04
C PHE A 456 28.00 -24.25 12.36
N SER A 457 28.34 -22.98 12.63
CA SER A 457 29.59 -22.37 12.16
C SER A 457 30.83 -23.13 12.68
N ALA A 458 30.79 -23.60 13.93
CA ALA A 458 31.86 -24.40 14.51
C ALA A 458 32.03 -25.77 13.83
N LEU A 459 30.92 -26.42 13.45
CA LEU A 459 30.93 -27.67 12.69
C LEU A 459 31.41 -27.47 11.25
N LEU A 460 31.12 -26.30 10.66
CA LEU A 460 31.44 -26.00 9.27
C LEU A 460 32.92 -25.59 9.08
N TYR A 461 33.45 -24.78 9.99
CA TYR A 461 34.81 -24.23 9.88
C TYR A 461 35.54 -24.21 11.23
N GLN A 462 35.22 -23.25 12.10
CA GLN A 462 35.89 -23.04 13.38
C GLN A 462 34.94 -22.45 14.41
N LEU A 463 35.21 -22.74 15.69
CA LEU A 463 34.46 -22.17 16.80
C LEU A 463 34.64 -20.64 16.86
N PRO A 464 33.56 -19.85 16.87
CA PRO A 464 33.65 -18.41 17.04
C PRO A 464 34.22 -18.07 18.43
N VAL A 465 35.30 -17.28 18.46
CA VAL A 465 35.97 -16.88 19.70
C VAL A 465 35.60 -15.48 20.19
N HIS A 466 34.72 -14.80 19.45
CA HIS A 466 34.21 -13.48 19.77
C HIS A 466 32.74 -13.55 20.12
N ALA A 467 32.31 -12.68 21.02
CA ALA A 467 30.91 -12.52 21.39
C ALA A 467 30.49 -11.05 21.27
N VAL A 468 29.17 -10.84 21.18
CA VAL A 468 28.54 -9.53 21.04
C VAL A 468 27.41 -9.45 22.05
N GLY A 469 27.28 -8.30 22.73
CA GLY A 469 26.33 -8.12 23.83
C GLY A 469 26.89 -8.60 25.18
N ASN A 470 26.45 -7.94 26.25
CA ASN A 470 26.81 -8.30 27.63
C ASN A 470 25.97 -9.46 28.14
#